data_AF-A0A3B0WP98-F1
#
_entry.id   AF-A0A3B0WP98-F1
#
_cell.length_a   1.000
_cell.length_b   1.000
_cell.length_c   1.000
_cell.angle_alpha   90.00
_cell.angle_beta   90.00
_cell.angle_gamma   90.00
#
_symmetry.space_group_name_H-M   'P 1'
#
loop_
_entity.id
_entity.type
_entity.pdbx_description
1 polymer ?
#
loop_
_entity_poly.entity_id
_entity_poly.type
_entity_poly.pdbx_seq_one_letter_code
_entity_poly.pdbx_strand_id
1 'polypeptide(L)'
;MFHTKSTTAGKSIWLVLTLFLLTSFSLSASASDSSSGRIFAFVNASLGGTFTDNKNDPSITVTIAPGALSENAKLIVYPLRRPGAVGPNQTASSPAFKVKLKAVKKRHGWWKWGKKKIKPLTLDKPMQIEITATDAPVHPQIGEIAIYRDNAWPRMMANFYKASTNSVITRTKNTKGKYRVAHRTLQARDATDADVVRGRDLYFNEDWGSDEYWGGTFQLHEVLNNVDPATAASLGVQIDLTKVPKFIVDIMLGDDYALKQAALVDPTTTIALLQADAVLGLKAQFNDETDPNRVTSVGLTCALCHVTVTPTEFQIAAPPAPLTPLPIGIPVIGPPNAGIALGTILSFTPLVQNGPESDRLQYQSWAPGGFDPRFLPNNPIDDGVNNPSQIPQHWNFMDLADQDYDITWIGILHTTADNESLASGPECGIDLPLGTNGAWGTPGAIIKNFEFGNTLPQWVFDALDVAEIEEPGIGTEPGVVQEVTRDKLLDLKAFMESIVSPAPLAFNEAQAEAGWELFYGKANCASCHASAEGARGKSARGDTTKNEGIYFTNITENEPQGLLGLGIKVPGLRGLAFTAPYFHDGSAATLGDVVERYTSPDIPQVPSTLTAEEQAAIVEYMKSL
;
A
#
# COMPACT_ATOMS: atom_id res chain seq x y z
N MET A 1 10.56 -28.23 100.30
CA MET A 1 10.13 -27.37 101.42
C MET A 1 11.04 -26.14 101.40
N PHE A 2 10.46 -24.95 101.15
CA PHE A 2 10.96 -23.57 101.40
C PHE A 2 12.43 -23.21 101.07
N HIS A 3 12.68 -22.29 100.10
CA HIS A 3 12.98 -20.84 100.28
C HIS A 3 14.27 -20.58 101.11
N THR A 4 15.28 -19.79 100.74
CA THR A 4 15.36 -18.55 99.92
C THR A 4 16.82 -18.10 99.67
N LYS A 5 17.04 -17.50 98.49
CA LYS A 5 17.93 -16.37 98.07
C LYS A 5 19.42 -16.25 98.45
N SER A 6 20.19 -15.89 97.40
CA SER A 6 21.39 -15.00 97.29
C SER A 6 22.50 -15.74 96.51
N THR A 7 23.13 -15.29 95.42
CA THR A 7 23.29 -13.99 94.73
C THR A 7 23.71 -14.26 93.27
N THR A 8 23.50 -13.26 92.42
CA THR A 8 23.69 -13.20 90.96
C THR A 8 25.14 -13.29 90.45
N ALA A 9 25.35 -14.06 89.36
CA ALA A 9 26.46 -13.88 88.42
C ALA A 9 25.89 -13.83 86.98
N GLY A 10 26.01 -12.67 86.34
CA GLY A 10 25.49 -12.39 85.00
C GLY A 10 26.41 -12.92 83.90
N LYS A 11 25.79 -13.57 82.90
CA LYS A 11 26.43 -14.02 81.66
C LYS A 11 26.58 -12.85 80.69
N SER A 12 27.80 -12.65 80.20
CA SER A 12 28.13 -11.68 79.15
C SER A 12 27.67 -12.21 77.78
N ILE A 13 26.80 -11.44 77.13
CA ILE A 13 26.41 -11.60 75.72
C ILE A 13 27.44 -10.81 74.90
N TRP A 14 28.21 -11.51 74.05
CA TRP A 14 29.02 -10.88 73.01
C TRP A 14 28.23 -10.89 71.69
N LEU A 15 27.81 -9.71 71.27
CA LEU A 15 27.21 -9.44 69.96
C LEU A 15 28.35 -9.35 68.94
N VAL A 16 28.50 -10.35 68.08
CA VAL A 16 29.46 -10.30 66.96
C VAL A 16 28.78 -9.63 65.77
N LEU A 17 29.16 -8.38 65.52
CA LEU A 17 28.85 -7.63 64.31
C LEU A 17 29.50 -8.33 63.11
N THR A 18 28.72 -9.03 62.28
CA THR A 18 29.23 -9.58 61.02
C THR A 18 28.88 -8.62 59.90
N LEU A 19 29.88 -7.84 59.48
CA LEU A 19 29.81 -6.89 58.38
C LEU A 19 29.61 -7.68 57.07
N PHE A 20 28.38 -7.74 56.56
CA PHE A 20 28.11 -8.21 55.20
C PHE A 20 28.59 -7.13 54.21
N LEU A 21 29.80 -7.29 53.68
CA LEU A 21 30.21 -6.61 52.46
C LEU A 21 29.41 -7.22 51.30
N LEU A 22 28.23 -6.67 51.03
CA LEU A 22 27.55 -6.81 49.75
C LEU A 22 28.40 -6.07 48.71
N THR A 23 29.35 -6.80 48.11
CA THR A 23 29.89 -6.41 46.82
C THR A 23 28.82 -6.72 45.78
N SER A 24 28.04 -5.69 45.46
CA SER A 24 27.14 -5.63 44.32
C SER A 24 27.97 -5.87 43.06
N PHE A 25 28.11 -7.12 42.62
CA PHE A 25 28.50 -7.41 41.25
C PHE A 25 27.29 -7.05 40.37
N SER A 26 27.20 -5.77 40.00
CA SER A 26 26.45 -5.31 38.84
C SER A 26 27.10 -5.91 37.59
N LEU A 27 26.76 -7.17 37.27
CA LEU A 27 26.92 -7.70 35.91
C LEU A 27 25.94 -6.95 35.00
N SER A 28 26.28 -5.71 34.64
CA SER A 28 25.91 -5.23 33.32
C SER A 28 26.71 -6.07 32.33
N ALA A 29 26.04 -6.97 31.60
CA ALA A 29 26.68 -7.76 30.56
C ALA A 29 26.99 -6.86 29.36
N SER A 30 27.98 -5.98 29.47
CA SER A 30 28.50 -5.19 28.35
C SER A 30 29.92 -5.62 27.97
N ALA A 31 30.03 -6.74 27.25
CA ALA A 31 31.30 -7.08 26.59
C ALA A 31 31.09 -7.95 25.34
N SER A 32 31.43 -7.39 24.18
CA SER A 32 32.69 -7.74 23.52
C SER A 32 33.24 -6.53 22.77
N ASP A 33 34.33 -5.96 23.29
CA ASP A 33 35.21 -5.05 22.57
C ASP A 33 36.11 -5.92 21.67
N SER A 34 35.74 -6.08 20.40
CA SER A 34 36.63 -6.70 19.42
C SER A 34 36.49 -6.00 18.08
N SER A 35 37.54 -5.30 17.65
CA SER A 35 37.71 -4.75 16.30
C SER A 35 37.67 -5.80 15.16
N SER A 36 37.30 -7.05 15.47
CA SER A 36 37.25 -8.18 14.55
C SER A 36 35.88 -8.44 13.93
N GLY A 37 34.86 -7.62 14.26
CA GLY A 37 33.48 -7.80 13.81
C GLY A 37 32.75 -8.98 14.45
N ARG A 38 33.20 -9.43 15.63
CA ARG A 38 32.72 -10.67 16.28
C ARG A 38 32.10 -10.38 17.64
N ILE A 39 31.07 -11.17 17.97
CA ILE A 39 30.44 -11.18 19.28
C ILE A 39 30.54 -12.58 19.86
N PHE A 40 31.05 -12.69 21.08
CA PHE A 40 31.04 -13.93 21.87
C PHE A 40 30.56 -13.61 23.28
N ALA A 41 29.26 -13.79 23.51
CA ALA A 41 28.63 -13.38 24.76
C ALA A 41 27.83 -14.52 25.41
N PHE A 42 27.77 -14.50 26.74
CA PHE A 42 26.79 -15.30 27.49
C PHE A 42 25.50 -14.50 27.61
N VAL A 43 24.37 -15.15 27.36
CA VAL A 43 23.03 -14.56 27.44
C VAL A 43 22.25 -15.30 28.51
N ASN A 44 21.89 -14.58 29.57
CA ASN A 44 21.00 -15.10 30.60
C ASN A 44 19.56 -15.06 30.07
N ALA A 45 18.84 -16.17 30.15
CA ALA A 45 17.48 -16.28 29.61
C ALA A 45 16.49 -15.31 30.27
N SER A 46 16.60 -15.07 31.58
CA SER A 46 15.68 -14.18 32.29
C SER A 46 16.01 -12.71 32.06
N LEU A 47 17.27 -12.36 31.78
CA LEU A 47 17.72 -10.97 31.65
C LEU A 47 17.83 -10.49 30.19
N GLY A 48 18.12 -11.37 29.25
CA GLY A 48 18.41 -10.97 27.87
C GLY A 48 19.71 -10.16 27.75
N GLY A 49 19.74 -9.19 26.84
CA GLY A 49 20.82 -8.21 26.68
C GLY A 49 20.95 -7.66 25.26
N THR A 50 21.72 -6.58 25.11
CA THR A 50 22.13 -5.97 23.83
C THR A 50 23.62 -6.17 23.63
N PHE A 51 24.01 -6.72 22.50
CA PHE A 51 25.38 -7.11 22.20
C PHE A 51 25.81 -6.54 20.86
N THR A 52 26.90 -5.77 20.85
CA THR A 52 27.51 -5.20 19.64
C THR A 52 28.91 -5.77 19.42
N ASP A 53 29.36 -5.82 18.17
CA ASP A 53 30.73 -6.17 17.81
C ASP A 53 31.74 -5.06 18.16
N ASN A 54 31.29 -3.81 18.12
CA ASN A 54 32.08 -2.62 18.47
C ASN A 54 31.18 -1.61 19.21
N LYS A 55 31.66 -1.12 20.37
CA LYS A 55 30.87 -0.19 21.21
C LYS A 55 30.74 1.21 20.64
N ASN A 56 31.70 1.66 19.83
CA ASN A 56 31.77 3.03 19.33
C ASN A 56 31.27 3.16 17.90
N ASP A 57 31.44 2.09 17.11
CA ASP A 57 31.03 2.04 15.70
C ASP A 57 30.50 0.63 15.38
N PRO A 58 29.27 0.30 15.83
CA PRO A 58 28.67 -1.00 15.63
C PRO A 58 28.50 -1.32 14.14
N SER A 59 28.97 -2.48 13.69
CA SER A 59 28.58 -3.01 12.37
C SER A 59 27.39 -3.97 12.47
N ILE A 60 27.24 -4.61 13.64
CA ILE A 60 26.08 -5.44 13.97
C ILE A 60 25.78 -5.37 15.46
N THR A 61 24.51 -5.14 15.77
CA THR A 61 23.96 -5.23 17.13
C THR A 61 22.89 -6.32 17.18
N VAL A 62 22.92 -7.15 18.23
CA VAL A 62 21.90 -8.17 18.50
C VAL A 62 21.28 -7.90 19.86
N THR A 63 19.97 -7.69 19.90
CA THR A 63 19.21 -7.45 21.13
C THR A 63 18.28 -8.62 21.40
N ILE A 64 18.34 -9.17 22.62
CA ILE A 64 17.53 -10.28 23.09
C ILE A 64 16.74 -9.79 24.30
N ALA A 65 15.41 -9.81 24.21
CA ALA A 65 14.56 -9.34 25.31
C ALA A 65 14.64 -10.25 26.55
N PRO A 66 14.40 -9.71 27.76
CA PRO A 66 14.23 -10.51 28.97
C PRO A 66 13.15 -11.59 28.79
N GLY A 67 13.47 -12.82 29.19
CA GLY A 67 12.58 -13.97 29.08
C GLY A 67 12.36 -14.48 27.65
N ALA A 68 13.09 -13.96 26.64
CA ALA A 68 12.92 -14.41 25.26
C ALA A 68 13.45 -15.82 25.02
N LEU A 69 14.47 -16.25 25.76
CA LEU A 69 15.12 -17.55 25.57
C LEU A 69 14.52 -18.61 26.49
N SER A 70 14.32 -19.81 25.95
CA SER A 70 13.92 -21.00 26.72
C SER A 70 14.97 -21.46 27.75
N GLU A 71 16.25 -21.15 27.54
CA GLU A 71 17.34 -21.40 28.48
C GLU A 71 18.57 -20.51 28.21
N ASN A 72 19.50 -20.44 29.16
CA ASN A 72 20.73 -19.66 29.01
C ASN A 72 21.50 -20.09 27.76
N ALA A 73 22.03 -19.11 27.02
CA ALA A 73 22.66 -19.33 25.73
C ALA A 73 24.04 -18.66 25.62
N LYS A 74 24.82 -19.10 24.64
CA LYS A 74 25.97 -18.36 24.12
C LYS A 74 25.58 -17.74 22.78
N LEU A 75 25.70 -16.43 22.67
CA LEU A 75 25.61 -15.69 21.42
C LEU A 75 26.98 -15.71 20.73
N ILE A 76 26.99 -16.11 19.47
CA ILE A 76 28.16 -16.18 18.62
C ILE A 76 27.83 -15.49 17.30
N VAL A 77 28.48 -14.36 17.03
CA VAL A 77 28.37 -13.59 15.80
C VAL A 77 29.74 -13.45 15.14
N TYR A 78 29.81 -13.62 13.83
CA TYR A 78 31.04 -13.41 13.06
C TYR A 78 30.74 -13.11 11.59
N PRO A 79 31.59 -12.32 10.90
CA PRO A 79 31.43 -12.02 9.49
C PRO A 79 31.75 -13.25 8.63
N LEU A 80 31.08 -13.37 7.49
CA LEU A 80 31.31 -14.38 6.48
C LEU A 80 32.41 -13.92 5.52
N ARG A 81 33.40 -14.79 5.28
CA ARG A 81 34.51 -14.50 4.34
C ARG A 81 34.08 -14.46 2.87
N ARG A 82 33.09 -15.27 2.51
CA ARG A 82 32.56 -15.41 1.14
C ARG A 82 31.04 -15.52 1.22
N PRO A 83 30.33 -14.40 1.42
CA PRO A 83 28.88 -14.42 1.26
C PRO A 83 28.54 -14.76 -0.20
N GLY A 84 27.44 -15.49 -0.42
CA GLY A 84 26.88 -15.63 -1.77
C GLY A 84 26.46 -14.25 -2.31
N ALA A 85 26.40 -14.11 -3.63
CA ALA A 85 25.88 -12.91 -4.28
C ALA A 85 24.42 -12.66 -3.86
N VAL A 86 24.03 -11.38 -3.81
CA VAL A 86 22.63 -10.96 -3.65
C VAL A 86 21.86 -11.16 -4.96
N GLY A 87 20.53 -11.08 -4.93
CA GLY A 87 19.68 -11.24 -6.11
C GLY A 87 19.82 -10.11 -7.13
N PRO A 88 19.21 -10.25 -8.32
CA PRO A 88 19.36 -9.30 -9.43
C PRO A 88 18.87 -7.87 -9.13
N ASN A 89 17.81 -7.71 -8.33
CA ASN A 89 17.29 -6.41 -7.89
C ASN A 89 17.83 -5.96 -6.53
N GLN A 90 18.95 -6.53 -6.08
CA GLN A 90 19.55 -6.24 -4.78
C GLN A 90 20.99 -5.75 -4.93
N THR A 91 21.36 -4.75 -4.15
CA THR A 91 22.74 -4.31 -3.95
C THR A 91 23.17 -4.63 -2.53
N ALA A 92 24.31 -5.31 -2.38
CA ALA A 92 24.85 -5.62 -1.06
C ALA A 92 25.39 -4.36 -0.38
N SER A 93 24.82 -3.97 0.77
CA SER A 93 25.18 -2.76 1.53
C SER A 93 25.74 -3.08 2.93
N SER A 94 26.24 -4.30 3.16
CA SER A 94 26.97 -4.62 4.40
C SER A 94 27.81 -5.90 4.25
N PRO A 95 28.77 -6.16 5.16
CA PRO A 95 29.25 -7.52 5.41
C PRO A 95 28.09 -8.44 5.78
N ALA A 96 28.21 -9.73 5.48
CA ALA A 96 27.24 -10.72 5.94
C ALA A 96 27.70 -11.35 7.24
N PHE A 97 26.81 -11.45 8.22
CA PHE A 97 27.09 -11.98 9.55
C PHE A 97 26.40 -13.31 9.77
N LYS A 98 27.08 -14.26 10.41
CA LYS A 98 26.45 -15.46 10.93
C LYS A 98 26.11 -15.27 12.41
N VAL A 99 24.83 -15.30 12.74
CA VAL A 99 24.34 -15.21 14.12
C VAL A 99 23.95 -16.60 14.60
N LYS A 100 24.41 -16.98 15.80
CA LYS A 100 24.10 -18.27 16.44
C LYS A 100 23.88 -18.09 17.94
N LEU A 101 22.77 -18.59 18.41
CA LEU A 101 22.49 -18.85 19.82
C LEU A 101 22.62 -20.35 20.10
N LYS A 102 23.41 -20.70 21.11
CA LYS A 102 23.62 -22.09 21.52
C LYS A 102 23.29 -22.25 23.00
N ALA A 103 22.39 -23.19 23.32
CA ALA A 103 22.12 -23.59 24.70
C ALA A 103 23.42 -23.90 25.46
N VAL A 104 23.52 -23.40 26.69
CA VAL A 104 24.64 -23.70 27.57
C VAL A 104 24.41 -25.08 28.17
N LYS A 105 25.18 -26.07 27.71
CA LYS A 105 25.10 -27.45 28.24
C LYS A 105 25.21 -27.43 29.77
N LYS A 106 24.16 -27.84 30.48
CA LYS A 106 24.26 -28.19 31.89
C LYS A 106 25.26 -29.36 32.00
N ARG A 107 26.33 -29.18 32.78
CA ARG A 107 27.32 -30.22 33.02
C ARG A 107 26.61 -31.36 33.77
N HIS A 108 26.19 -32.40 33.06
CA HIS A 108 25.68 -33.59 33.74
C HIS A 108 26.86 -34.23 34.47
N GLY A 109 26.71 -34.42 35.79
CA GLY A 109 27.64 -35.23 36.57
C GLY A 109 27.83 -36.59 35.91
N TRP A 110 29.01 -37.18 36.09
CA TRP A 110 29.57 -38.33 35.36
C TRP A 110 28.73 -39.64 35.41
N TRP A 111 27.52 -39.58 35.96
CA TRP A 111 26.60 -40.69 36.18
C TRP A 111 25.20 -40.30 35.69
N LYS A 112 24.92 -40.52 34.39
CA LYS A 112 23.57 -40.77 33.83
C LYS A 112 23.71 -41.04 32.33
N TRP A 113 23.99 -42.29 32.00
CA TRP A 113 23.85 -42.81 30.64
C TRP A 113 22.36 -43.02 30.34
N GLY A 114 21.74 -41.97 29.81
CA GLY A 114 20.43 -42.04 29.18
C GLY A 114 20.36 -40.97 28.11
N LYS A 115 20.05 -41.35 26.86
CA LYS A 115 19.88 -40.43 25.72
C LYS A 115 18.66 -39.53 25.97
N LYS A 116 18.77 -38.55 26.87
CA LYS A 116 17.76 -37.49 26.99
C LYS A 116 17.83 -36.67 25.70
N LYS A 117 16.78 -36.72 24.87
CA LYS A 117 16.63 -35.83 23.72
C LYS A 117 16.84 -34.39 24.22
N ILE A 118 17.90 -33.73 23.77
CA ILE A 118 18.17 -32.34 24.10
C ILE A 118 17.08 -31.52 23.39
N LYS A 119 16.24 -30.81 24.16
CA LYS A 119 15.28 -29.87 23.57
C LYS A 119 16.07 -28.79 22.83
N PRO A 120 15.72 -28.44 21.59
CA PRO A 120 16.38 -27.35 20.88
C PRO A 120 16.11 -26.03 21.59
N LEU A 121 17.11 -25.14 21.58
CA LEU A 121 16.94 -23.76 22.07
C LEU A 121 15.91 -23.05 21.19
N THR A 122 14.90 -22.48 21.83
CA THR A 122 13.86 -21.65 21.19
C THR A 122 13.89 -20.22 21.72
N LEU A 123 13.37 -19.32 20.88
CA LEU A 123 13.06 -17.92 21.19
C LEU A 123 11.54 -17.76 21.25
N ASP A 124 11.00 -17.52 22.44
CA ASP A 124 9.56 -17.30 22.65
C ASP A 124 9.15 -15.91 22.13
N LYS A 125 10.01 -14.92 22.37
CA LYS A 125 9.98 -13.58 21.75
C LYS A 125 11.10 -13.47 20.71
N PRO A 126 10.87 -12.80 19.57
CA PRO A 126 11.93 -12.60 18.59
C PRO A 126 13.10 -11.81 19.18
N MET A 127 14.31 -12.08 18.72
CA MET A 127 15.45 -11.19 18.92
C MET A 127 15.49 -10.15 17.80
N GLN A 128 16.08 -8.99 18.08
CA GLN A 128 16.35 -7.95 17.09
C GLN A 128 17.78 -8.05 16.59
N ILE A 129 17.95 -7.89 15.29
CA ILE A 129 19.24 -7.75 14.62
C ILE A 129 19.25 -6.37 13.96
N GLU A 130 20.27 -5.58 14.28
CA GLU A 130 20.55 -4.30 13.64
C GLU A 130 21.88 -4.42 12.90
N ILE A 131 21.93 -4.02 11.63
CA ILE A 131 23.16 -4.04 10.82
C ILE A 131 23.32 -2.67 10.17
N THR A 132 24.50 -2.09 10.31
CA THR A 132 24.86 -0.82 9.70
C THR A 132 25.12 -1.02 8.21
N ALA A 133 24.49 -0.18 7.40
CA ALA A 133 24.65 -0.14 5.96
C ALA A 133 25.94 0.61 5.58
N THR A 134 26.52 0.30 4.42
CA THR A 134 27.70 1.00 3.89
C THR A 134 27.35 2.37 3.31
N ASP A 135 26.13 2.51 2.85
CA ASP A 135 25.55 3.66 2.18
C ASP A 135 24.06 3.71 2.50
N ALA A 136 23.44 4.89 2.35
CA ALA A 136 22.01 5.03 2.49
C ALA A 136 21.30 4.56 1.21
N PRO A 137 20.15 3.87 1.30
CA PRO A 137 19.36 3.53 0.12
C PRO A 137 18.82 4.80 -0.52
N VAL A 138 18.89 4.88 -1.85
CA VAL A 138 18.28 5.96 -2.63
C VAL A 138 17.04 5.41 -3.32
N HIS A 139 15.88 5.97 -3.01
CA HIS A 139 14.62 5.55 -3.62
C HIS A 139 14.76 5.48 -5.16
N PRO A 140 14.32 4.39 -5.83
CA PRO A 140 13.42 3.33 -5.34
C PRO A 140 14.09 2.18 -4.59
N GLN A 141 15.33 2.33 -4.11
CA GLN A 141 15.93 1.38 -3.18
C GLN A 141 15.31 1.46 -1.79
N ILE A 142 15.20 0.30 -1.16
CA ILE A 142 14.75 0.12 0.23
C ILE A 142 15.84 -0.61 1.00
N GLY A 143 16.23 -0.05 2.14
CA GLY A 143 17.19 -0.67 3.05
C GLY A 143 16.57 -1.82 3.82
N GLU A 144 16.96 -3.06 3.49
CA GLU A 144 16.39 -4.26 4.11
C GLU A 144 17.49 -5.19 4.64
N ILE A 145 17.26 -5.86 5.77
CA ILE A 145 18.04 -7.04 6.14
C ILE A 145 17.48 -8.24 5.37
N ALA A 146 18.38 -9.00 4.75
CA ALA A 146 18.10 -10.27 4.10
C ALA A 146 18.70 -11.44 4.89
N ILE A 147 18.06 -12.61 4.80
CA ILE A 147 18.51 -13.86 5.42
C ILE A 147 18.94 -14.86 4.35
N TYR A 148 20.12 -15.48 4.49
CA TYR A 148 20.57 -16.47 3.50
C TYR A 148 19.88 -17.82 3.68
N ARG A 149 19.13 -18.25 2.66
CA ARG A 149 18.43 -19.55 2.56
C ARG A 149 18.36 -19.97 1.10
N ASP A 150 18.40 -21.28 0.85
CA ASP A 150 18.23 -21.86 -0.49
C ASP A 150 19.10 -21.20 -1.58
N ASN A 151 20.36 -20.92 -1.21
CA ASN A 151 21.36 -20.25 -2.03
C ASN A 151 21.00 -18.82 -2.49
N ALA A 152 20.02 -18.18 -1.85
CA ALA A 152 19.58 -16.82 -2.11
C ALA A 152 19.61 -15.97 -0.83
N TRP A 153 19.35 -14.68 -0.98
CA TRP A 153 19.17 -13.70 0.11
C TRP A 153 17.75 -13.13 0.09
N PRO A 154 16.71 -13.92 0.40
CA PRO A 154 15.38 -13.38 0.60
C PRO A 154 15.39 -12.34 1.73
N ARG A 155 14.64 -11.27 1.54
CA ARG A 155 14.44 -10.23 2.56
C ARG A 155 13.77 -10.78 3.80
N MET A 156 14.05 -10.14 4.93
CA MET A 156 13.30 -10.32 6.15
C MET A 156 11.96 -9.57 6.07
N MET A 157 10.99 -10.03 6.84
CA MET A 157 9.64 -9.49 6.84
C MET A 157 9.50 -8.19 7.64
N ALA A 158 10.04 -8.17 8.85
CA ALA A 158 10.01 -6.99 9.71
C ALA A 158 11.31 -6.22 9.49
N ASN A 159 11.36 -5.29 8.54
CA ASN A 159 12.51 -4.41 8.33
C ASN A 159 12.12 -2.97 8.63
N PHE A 160 13.06 -2.20 9.18
CA PHE A 160 12.94 -0.75 9.31
C PHE A 160 14.33 -0.14 9.13
N TYR A 161 14.45 0.84 8.23
CA TYR A 161 15.70 1.55 7.98
C TYR A 161 15.74 2.83 8.82
N LYS A 162 16.85 3.03 9.52
CA LYS A 162 17.13 4.16 10.39
C LYS A 162 18.15 5.06 9.71
N ALA A 163 17.69 6.20 9.21
CA ALA A 163 18.52 7.19 8.57
C ALA A 163 19.53 7.81 9.55
N SER A 164 19.16 7.99 10.82
CA SER A 164 20.06 8.62 11.82
C SER A 164 21.34 7.82 12.09
N THR A 165 21.26 6.49 11.98
CA THR A 165 22.38 5.56 12.24
C THR A 165 22.85 4.84 10.98
N ASN A 166 22.27 5.12 9.82
CA ASN A 166 22.46 4.39 8.58
C ASN A 166 22.41 2.86 8.78
N SER A 167 21.41 2.38 9.52
CA SER A 167 21.28 0.98 9.90
C SER A 167 19.90 0.44 9.54
N VAL A 168 19.81 -0.88 9.39
CA VAL A 168 18.51 -1.56 9.24
C VAL A 168 18.31 -2.45 10.44
N ILE A 169 17.10 -2.43 11.00
CA ILE A 169 16.68 -3.32 12.09
C ILE A 169 15.70 -4.36 11.58
N THR A 170 15.80 -5.58 12.12
CA THR A 170 14.84 -6.67 11.87
C THR A 170 14.59 -7.54 13.10
N ARG A 171 13.47 -8.27 13.11
CA ARG A 171 13.10 -9.23 14.15
C ARG A 171 13.13 -10.68 13.63
N THR A 172 13.61 -11.60 14.45
CA THR A 172 13.70 -13.03 14.07
C THR A 172 13.63 -13.96 15.28
N LYS A 173 12.93 -15.09 15.14
CA LYS A 173 12.98 -16.22 16.09
C LYS A 173 14.05 -17.27 15.74
N ASN A 174 14.75 -17.10 14.62
CA ASN A 174 15.79 -18.03 14.20
C ASN A 174 16.99 -17.95 15.15
N THR A 175 17.25 -19.02 15.89
CA THR A 175 18.43 -19.13 16.76
C THR A 175 19.74 -19.31 15.99
N LYS A 176 19.66 -19.50 14.68
CA LYS A 176 20.81 -19.59 13.78
C LYS A 176 20.42 -19.04 12.40
N GLY A 177 21.16 -18.06 11.92
CA GLY A 177 20.96 -17.47 10.60
C GLY A 177 22.22 -16.82 10.06
N LYS A 178 22.15 -16.41 8.79
CA LYS A 178 23.14 -15.52 8.17
C LYS A 178 22.37 -14.31 7.66
N TYR A 179 22.83 -13.12 7.98
CA TYR A 179 22.11 -11.87 7.75
C TYR A 179 23.03 -10.84 7.11
N ARG A 180 22.47 -9.93 6.33
CA ARG A 180 23.16 -8.76 5.78
C ARG A 180 22.15 -7.68 5.42
N VAL A 181 22.59 -6.44 5.33
CA VAL A 181 21.83 -5.41 4.60
C VAL A 181 21.99 -5.63 3.11
N ALA A 182 20.87 -5.63 2.40
CA ALA A 182 20.79 -5.55 0.97
C ALA A 182 19.78 -4.44 0.63
N HIS A 183 20.21 -3.47 -0.16
CA HIS A 183 19.31 -2.48 -0.74
C HIS A 183 18.55 -3.17 -1.87
N ARG A 184 17.25 -3.35 -1.70
CA ARG A 184 16.38 -3.87 -2.75
C ARG A 184 15.84 -2.69 -3.55
N THR A 185 16.03 -2.69 -4.85
CA THR A 185 15.35 -1.75 -5.74
C THR A 185 13.95 -2.27 -6.01
N LEU A 186 12.91 -1.44 -5.80
CA LEU A 186 11.55 -1.77 -6.26
C LEU A 186 11.59 -2.12 -7.75
N GLN A 187 10.83 -3.15 -8.12
CA GLN A 187 10.84 -3.66 -9.48
C GLN A 187 9.93 -2.81 -10.36
N ALA A 188 10.45 -2.46 -11.53
CA ALA A 188 9.70 -1.77 -12.56
C ALA A 188 10.25 -2.12 -13.94
N ARG A 189 9.36 -2.10 -14.93
CA ARG A 189 9.74 -2.10 -16.35
C ARG A 189 10.39 -0.78 -16.71
N ASP A 190 11.29 -0.79 -17.70
CA ASP A 190 11.94 0.45 -18.11
C ASP A 190 10.92 1.34 -18.82
N ALA A 191 10.83 2.62 -18.42
CA ALA A 191 9.89 3.58 -19.00
C ALA A 191 10.12 3.81 -20.51
N THR A 192 11.26 3.38 -21.05
CA THR A 192 11.63 3.46 -22.47
C THR A 192 11.35 2.20 -23.27
N ASP A 193 10.95 1.10 -22.61
CA ASP A 193 10.53 -0.12 -23.30
C ASP A 193 9.35 0.19 -24.25
N ALA A 194 9.37 -0.41 -25.44
CA ALA A 194 8.44 -0.03 -26.50
C ALA A 194 6.97 -0.30 -26.16
N ASP A 195 6.70 -1.39 -25.43
CA ASP A 195 5.36 -1.73 -24.92
C ASP A 195 4.94 -0.84 -23.74
N VAL A 196 5.86 -0.43 -22.87
CA VAL A 196 5.61 0.56 -21.81
C VAL A 196 5.22 1.92 -22.41
N VAL A 197 5.89 2.37 -23.47
CA VAL A 197 5.57 3.62 -24.15
C VAL A 197 4.19 3.57 -24.82
N ARG A 198 3.86 2.46 -25.50
CA ARG A 198 2.51 2.26 -26.09
C ARG A 198 1.45 2.16 -25.00
N GLY A 199 1.73 1.45 -23.92
CA GLY A 199 0.83 1.34 -22.76
C GLY A 199 0.53 2.67 -22.09
N ARG A 200 1.54 3.53 -21.98
CA ARG A 200 1.34 4.90 -21.47
C ARG A 200 0.42 5.71 -22.37
N ASP A 201 0.57 5.57 -23.68
CA ASP A 201 -0.32 6.24 -24.64
C ASP A 201 -1.77 5.77 -24.47
N LEU A 202 -1.98 4.45 -24.40
CA LEU A 202 -3.30 3.86 -24.11
C LEU A 202 -3.87 4.39 -22.79
N TYR A 203 -3.07 4.41 -21.72
CA TYR A 203 -3.52 4.83 -20.39
C TYR A 203 -4.03 6.29 -20.35
N PHE A 204 -3.41 7.18 -21.13
CA PHE A 204 -3.79 8.60 -21.17
C PHE A 204 -4.84 8.91 -22.25
N ASN A 205 -4.81 8.21 -23.39
CA ASN A 205 -5.47 8.66 -24.60
C ASN A 205 -6.49 7.67 -25.18
N GLU A 206 -6.47 6.40 -24.80
CA GLU A 206 -7.48 5.43 -25.23
C GLU A 206 -8.72 5.54 -24.32
N ASP A 207 -9.86 5.80 -24.93
CA ASP A 207 -11.17 5.83 -24.26
C ASP A 207 -11.88 4.48 -24.28
N TRP A 208 -11.31 3.48 -24.95
CA TRP A 208 -11.80 2.10 -25.04
C TRP A 208 -13.23 2.01 -25.60
N GLY A 209 -13.63 2.99 -26.43
CA GLY A 209 -14.99 3.09 -26.97
C GLY A 209 -16.05 3.44 -25.91
N SER A 210 -15.62 3.90 -24.73
CA SER A 210 -16.53 4.25 -23.62
C SER A 210 -17.39 5.48 -23.91
N ASP A 211 -17.17 6.19 -25.03
CA ASP A 211 -17.97 7.33 -25.43
C ASP A 211 -19.42 6.94 -25.78
N GLU A 212 -19.66 5.71 -26.22
CA GLU A 212 -21.03 5.19 -26.38
C GLU A 212 -21.79 5.18 -25.04
N TYR A 213 -21.10 4.87 -23.95
CA TYR A 213 -21.70 4.87 -22.62
C TYR A 213 -21.76 6.28 -22.02
N TRP A 214 -20.62 6.95 -21.88
CA TRP A 214 -20.56 8.25 -21.20
C TRP A 214 -21.16 9.38 -22.04
N GLY A 215 -20.93 9.36 -23.35
CA GLY A 215 -21.52 10.30 -24.30
C GLY A 215 -22.91 9.90 -24.78
N GLY A 216 -23.17 8.61 -25.02
CA GLY A 216 -24.46 8.15 -25.51
C GLY A 216 -25.51 7.93 -24.41
N THR A 217 -25.19 7.12 -23.40
CA THR A 217 -26.13 6.77 -22.30
C THR A 217 -26.25 7.92 -21.30
N PHE A 218 -25.14 8.37 -20.73
CA PHE A 218 -25.14 9.47 -19.78
C PHE A 218 -25.33 10.83 -20.46
N GLN A 219 -24.96 11.01 -21.72
CA GLN A 219 -24.96 12.34 -22.38
C GLN A 219 -24.12 13.37 -21.62
N LEU A 220 -22.96 12.94 -21.09
CA LEU A 220 -22.05 13.80 -20.32
C LEU A 220 -21.59 15.04 -21.09
N HIS A 221 -21.55 14.96 -22.42
CA HIS A 221 -21.23 16.09 -23.29
C HIS A 221 -22.19 17.29 -23.12
N GLU A 222 -23.46 17.08 -22.75
CA GLU A 222 -24.40 18.18 -22.46
C GLU A 222 -24.00 18.97 -21.20
N VAL A 223 -23.38 18.31 -20.22
CA VAL A 223 -22.79 18.99 -19.05
C VAL A 223 -21.52 19.74 -19.46
N LEU A 224 -20.63 19.08 -20.22
CA LEU A 224 -19.34 19.64 -20.63
C LEU A 224 -19.46 20.90 -21.49
N ASN A 225 -20.49 20.98 -22.34
CA ASN A 225 -20.73 22.17 -23.17
C ASN A 225 -21.07 23.44 -22.36
N ASN A 226 -21.40 23.31 -21.07
CA ASN A 226 -21.92 24.41 -20.26
C ASN A 226 -21.10 24.70 -18.99
N VAL A 227 -20.13 23.86 -18.64
CA VAL A 227 -19.36 23.98 -17.39
C VAL A 227 -18.13 24.87 -17.57
N ASP A 228 -17.92 25.81 -16.66
CA ASP A 228 -16.72 26.66 -16.63
C ASP A 228 -15.56 26.00 -15.86
N PRO A 229 -14.31 26.46 -16.08
CA PRO A 229 -13.13 25.86 -15.44
C PRO A 229 -13.15 25.89 -13.92
N ALA A 230 -13.65 26.96 -13.29
CA ALA A 230 -13.70 27.07 -11.83
C ALA A 230 -14.70 26.07 -11.23
N THR A 231 -15.88 25.94 -11.82
CA THR A 231 -16.87 24.93 -11.43
C THR A 231 -16.30 23.51 -11.60
N ALA A 232 -15.68 23.21 -12.76
CA ALA A 232 -15.06 21.89 -12.99
C ALA A 232 -13.94 21.58 -11.98
N ALA A 233 -13.05 22.54 -11.70
CA ALA A 233 -12.00 22.41 -10.71
C ALA A 233 -12.54 22.18 -9.29
N SER A 234 -13.67 22.81 -8.94
CA SER A 234 -14.33 22.60 -7.65
C SER A 234 -14.87 21.18 -7.45
N LEU A 235 -15.11 20.46 -8.55
CA LEU A 235 -15.52 19.06 -8.58
C LEU A 235 -14.34 18.10 -8.73
N GLY A 236 -13.10 18.59 -8.58
CA GLY A 236 -11.87 17.79 -8.63
C GLY A 236 -11.41 17.40 -10.04
N VAL A 237 -11.93 18.05 -11.07
CA VAL A 237 -11.37 17.94 -12.43
C VAL A 237 -9.99 18.59 -12.47
N GLN A 238 -9.05 17.94 -13.13
CA GLN A 238 -7.64 18.36 -13.18
C GLN A 238 -7.17 18.56 -14.61
N ILE A 239 -6.17 19.42 -14.79
CA ILE A 239 -5.67 19.85 -16.09
C ILE A 239 -4.19 19.50 -16.25
N ASP A 240 -3.86 18.83 -17.35
CA ASP A 240 -2.48 18.58 -17.79
C ASP A 240 -1.88 19.88 -18.34
N LEU A 241 -0.97 20.46 -17.55
CA LEU A 241 -0.29 21.72 -17.88
C LEU A 241 0.48 21.63 -19.21
N THR A 242 0.94 20.45 -19.62
CA THR A 242 1.74 20.27 -20.84
C THR A 242 0.93 20.44 -22.12
N LYS A 243 -0.41 20.37 -22.02
CA LYS A 243 -1.35 20.47 -23.13
C LYS A 243 -2.16 21.77 -23.13
N VAL A 244 -2.03 22.60 -22.10
CA VAL A 244 -2.80 23.85 -21.99
C VAL A 244 -2.48 24.77 -23.19
N PRO A 245 -3.50 25.23 -23.94
CA PRO A 245 -3.31 26.17 -25.04
C PRO A 245 -2.54 27.43 -24.63
N LYS A 246 -1.63 27.87 -25.51
CA LYS A 246 -0.76 29.03 -25.25
C LYS A 246 -1.53 30.29 -24.84
N PHE A 247 -2.69 30.56 -25.43
CA PHE A 247 -3.46 31.76 -25.08
C PHE A 247 -3.97 31.73 -23.63
N ILE A 248 -4.31 30.55 -23.09
CA ILE A 248 -4.69 30.38 -21.68
C ILE A 248 -3.46 30.58 -20.79
N VAL A 249 -2.30 30.03 -21.18
CA VAL A 249 -1.02 30.25 -20.47
C VAL A 249 -0.71 31.75 -20.38
N ASP A 250 -0.83 32.47 -21.50
CA ASP A 250 -0.56 33.91 -21.56
C ASP A 250 -1.52 34.71 -20.67
N ILE A 251 -2.81 34.34 -20.61
CA ILE A 251 -3.79 34.94 -19.68
C ILE A 251 -3.37 34.70 -18.23
N MET A 252 -3.08 33.44 -17.86
CA MET A 252 -2.81 33.06 -16.48
C MET A 252 -1.50 33.64 -15.94
N LEU A 253 -0.51 33.87 -16.81
CA LEU A 253 0.78 34.50 -16.46
C LEU A 253 0.76 36.03 -16.56
N GLY A 254 -0.23 36.64 -17.20
CA GLY A 254 -0.34 38.10 -17.33
C GLY A 254 -0.71 38.83 -16.02
N ASP A 255 -0.72 40.16 -16.06
CA ASP A 255 -1.11 41.00 -14.91
C ASP A 255 -2.56 41.51 -14.97
N ASP A 256 -3.33 41.10 -15.99
CA ASP A 256 -4.76 41.41 -16.10
C ASP A 256 -5.59 40.42 -15.27
N TYR A 257 -5.78 40.75 -14.00
CA TYR A 257 -6.56 39.93 -13.06
C TYR A 257 -8.04 39.79 -13.45
N ALA A 258 -8.61 40.79 -14.14
CA ALA A 258 -10.00 40.72 -14.59
C ALA A 258 -10.13 39.69 -15.72
N LEU A 259 -9.16 39.66 -16.64
CA LEU A 259 -9.11 38.67 -17.71
C LEU A 259 -8.92 37.25 -17.17
N LYS A 260 -8.09 37.05 -16.14
CA LYS A 260 -7.94 35.74 -15.47
C LYS A 260 -9.26 35.27 -14.86
N GLN A 261 -9.92 36.14 -14.09
CA GLN A 261 -11.18 35.81 -13.45
C GLN A 261 -12.28 35.51 -14.48
N ALA A 262 -12.33 36.28 -15.57
CA ALA A 262 -13.26 36.04 -16.67
C ALA A 262 -13.02 34.68 -17.33
N ALA A 263 -11.75 34.33 -17.63
CA ALA A 263 -11.42 33.04 -18.25
C ALA A 263 -11.80 31.84 -17.37
N LEU A 264 -11.69 31.97 -16.04
CA LEU A 264 -12.04 30.90 -15.10
C LEU A 264 -13.55 30.63 -15.00
N VAL A 265 -14.41 31.56 -15.38
CA VAL A 265 -15.88 31.42 -15.33
C VAL A 265 -16.51 31.37 -16.72
N ASP A 266 -15.69 31.22 -17.76
CA ASP A 266 -16.13 31.14 -19.16
C ASP A 266 -16.09 29.68 -19.65
N PRO A 267 -17.25 29.05 -19.95
CA PRO A 267 -17.30 27.69 -20.49
C PRO A 267 -16.51 27.50 -21.79
N THR A 268 -16.29 28.55 -22.59
CA THR A 268 -15.48 28.45 -23.81
C THR A 268 -14.01 28.12 -23.51
N THR A 269 -13.52 28.49 -22.32
CA THR A 269 -12.20 28.07 -21.83
C THR A 269 -12.16 26.55 -21.60
N THR A 270 -13.22 25.96 -21.04
CA THR A 270 -13.35 24.49 -20.90
C THR A 270 -13.31 23.80 -22.25
N ILE A 271 -14.07 24.31 -23.23
CA ILE A 271 -14.06 23.78 -24.60
C ILE A 271 -12.65 23.81 -25.21
N ALA A 272 -11.94 24.92 -25.07
CA ALA A 272 -10.57 25.03 -25.58
C ALA A 272 -9.60 24.06 -24.87
N LEU A 273 -9.79 23.78 -23.58
CA LEU A 273 -9.02 22.77 -22.85
C LEU A 273 -9.35 21.35 -23.34
N LEU A 274 -10.63 21.05 -23.61
CA LEU A 274 -11.06 19.76 -24.15
C LEU A 274 -10.54 19.52 -25.58
N GLN A 275 -10.60 20.52 -26.46
CA GLN A 275 -10.04 20.44 -27.82
C GLN A 275 -8.52 20.18 -27.82
N ALA A 276 -7.83 20.59 -26.76
CA ALA A 276 -6.40 20.36 -26.58
C ALA A 276 -6.07 19.06 -25.83
N ASP A 277 -7.07 18.23 -25.48
CA ASP A 277 -6.93 17.07 -24.61
C ASP A 277 -6.26 17.40 -23.25
N ALA A 278 -6.43 18.64 -22.77
CA ALA A 278 -5.79 19.14 -21.56
C ALA A 278 -6.55 18.77 -20.28
N VAL A 279 -7.86 18.49 -20.39
CA VAL A 279 -8.64 17.96 -19.27
C VAL A 279 -8.28 16.50 -19.07
N LEU A 280 -7.68 16.16 -17.93
CA LEU A 280 -7.16 14.81 -17.69
C LEU A 280 -8.28 13.77 -17.75
N GLY A 281 -8.06 12.72 -18.55
CA GLY A 281 -8.94 11.58 -18.60
C GLY A 281 -10.19 11.72 -19.48
N LEU A 282 -10.41 12.87 -20.14
CA LEU A 282 -11.55 13.06 -21.04
C LEU A 282 -11.10 13.07 -22.51
N LYS A 283 -11.81 12.33 -23.36
CA LYS A 283 -11.67 12.35 -24.81
C LYS A 283 -12.94 12.89 -25.45
N ALA A 284 -12.98 14.20 -25.66
CA ALA A 284 -14.12 14.89 -26.25
C ALA A 284 -14.13 14.73 -27.77
N GLN A 285 -15.32 14.52 -28.33
CA GLN A 285 -15.55 14.49 -29.78
C GLN A 285 -16.25 15.78 -30.22
N PHE A 286 -15.86 16.29 -31.40
CA PHE A 286 -16.35 17.53 -31.99
C PHE A 286 -16.82 17.27 -33.42
N ASN A 287 -17.86 16.42 -33.55
CA ASN A 287 -18.33 15.93 -34.85
C ASN A 287 -19.48 16.76 -35.44
N ASP A 288 -19.82 17.91 -34.83
CA ASP A 288 -20.85 18.81 -35.35
C ASP A 288 -20.26 19.71 -36.44
N GLU A 289 -20.66 19.47 -37.69
CA GLU A 289 -20.20 20.26 -38.84
C GLU A 289 -20.66 21.73 -38.80
N THR A 290 -21.70 22.03 -38.02
CA THR A 290 -22.28 23.38 -37.91
C THR A 290 -21.71 24.19 -36.75
N ASP A 291 -21.20 23.52 -35.73
CA ASP A 291 -20.52 24.13 -34.59
C ASP A 291 -19.29 23.30 -34.17
N PRO A 292 -18.08 23.61 -34.67
CA PRO A 292 -16.87 22.86 -34.34
C PRO A 292 -16.42 23.00 -32.87
N ASN A 293 -17.07 23.86 -32.09
CA ASN A 293 -16.81 24.04 -30.66
C ASN A 293 -17.81 23.27 -29.78
N ARG A 294 -18.83 22.63 -30.38
CA ARG A 294 -19.78 21.80 -29.64
C ARG A 294 -19.19 20.41 -29.40
N VAL A 295 -19.13 20.00 -28.14
CA VAL A 295 -18.84 18.61 -27.78
C VAL A 295 -20.05 17.76 -28.13
N THR A 296 -19.87 16.76 -28.98
CA THR A 296 -20.94 15.86 -29.44
C THR A 296 -20.98 14.54 -28.69
N SER A 297 -19.85 14.12 -28.12
CA SER A 297 -19.71 12.91 -27.29
C SER A 297 -18.43 13.02 -26.46
N VAL A 298 -18.27 12.15 -25.46
CA VAL A 298 -17.06 12.11 -24.63
C VAL A 298 -16.81 10.70 -24.12
N GLY A 299 -15.58 10.21 -24.26
CA GLY A 299 -15.09 8.98 -23.63
C GLY A 299 -14.16 9.28 -22.46
N LEU A 300 -13.92 8.27 -21.61
CA LEU A 300 -13.05 8.38 -20.44
C LEU A 300 -11.80 7.50 -20.60
N THR A 301 -10.65 7.97 -20.13
CA THR A 301 -9.40 7.19 -20.10
C THR A 301 -8.99 6.85 -18.67
N CYS A 302 -8.05 5.91 -18.50
CA CYS A 302 -7.55 5.52 -17.18
C CYS A 302 -7.01 6.71 -16.38
N ALA A 303 -6.51 7.73 -17.06
CA ALA A 303 -5.97 8.94 -16.44
C ALA A 303 -6.99 9.78 -15.67
N LEU A 304 -8.30 9.64 -15.90
CA LEU A 304 -9.31 10.39 -15.13
C LEU A 304 -9.21 10.08 -13.63
N CYS A 305 -9.11 8.79 -13.33
CA CYS A 305 -9.15 8.26 -11.97
C CYS A 305 -7.75 8.05 -11.39
N HIS A 306 -6.77 7.67 -12.22
CA HIS A 306 -5.46 7.18 -11.74
C HIS A 306 -4.27 8.08 -12.10
N VAL A 307 -4.55 9.35 -12.39
CA VAL A 307 -3.55 10.40 -12.52
C VAL A 307 -4.02 11.58 -11.71
N THR A 308 -3.07 12.21 -11.03
CA THR A 308 -3.28 13.51 -10.39
C THR A 308 -2.27 14.51 -10.93
N VAL A 309 -2.36 15.77 -10.56
CA VAL A 309 -1.37 16.80 -10.87
C VAL A 309 -0.86 17.43 -9.59
N THR A 310 0.37 17.93 -9.61
CA THR A 310 0.80 18.88 -8.59
C THR A 310 0.16 20.24 -8.89
N PRO A 311 -0.70 20.79 -8.01
CA PRO A 311 -1.35 22.07 -8.25
C PRO A 311 -0.33 23.19 -8.46
N THR A 312 -0.60 24.06 -9.43
CA THR A 312 0.21 25.26 -9.68
C THR A 312 -0.42 26.47 -8.99
N GLU A 313 0.41 27.27 -8.31
CA GLU A 313 -0.03 28.51 -7.66
C GLU A 313 -0.10 29.68 -8.64
N PHE A 314 -1.24 30.38 -8.66
CA PHE A 314 -1.45 31.54 -9.53
C PHE A 314 -1.89 32.79 -8.76
N GLN A 315 -1.42 33.96 -9.19
CA GLN A 315 -1.95 35.25 -8.74
C GLN A 315 -3.23 35.58 -9.53
N ILE A 316 -4.40 35.21 -8.98
CA ILE A 316 -5.70 35.38 -9.64
C ILE A 316 -6.33 36.77 -9.40
N ALA A 317 -6.04 37.38 -8.25
CA ALA A 317 -6.48 38.72 -7.90
C ALA A 317 -5.28 39.64 -7.64
N ALA A 318 -5.48 40.95 -7.68
CA ALA A 318 -4.39 41.91 -7.43
C ALA A 318 -3.80 41.74 -6.02
N PRO A 319 -2.47 41.90 -5.85
CA PRO A 319 -1.85 41.95 -4.53
C PRO A 319 -2.54 42.97 -3.61
N PRO A 320 -2.65 42.70 -2.31
CA PRO A 320 -1.96 41.64 -1.55
C PRO A 320 -2.74 40.31 -1.46
N ALA A 321 -3.66 40.01 -2.37
CA ALA A 321 -4.36 38.71 -2.38
C ALA A 321 -3.36 37.54 -2.43
N PRO A 322 -3.60 36.43 -1.70
CA PRO A 322 -2.71 35.28 -1.72
C PRO A 322 -2.74 34.56 -3.08
N LEU A 323 -1.68 33.80 -3.36
CA LEU A 323 -1.69 32.89 -4.49
C LEU A 323 -2.77 31.82 -4.30
N THR A 324 -3.43 31.46 -5.39
CA THR A 324 -4.47 30.42 -5.41
C THR A 324 -3.90 29.17 -6.08
N PRO A 325 -3.83 28.02 -5.38
CA PRO A 325 -3.49 26.76 -6.03
C PRO A 325 -4.65 26.32 -6.93
N LEU A 326 -4.37 26.12 -8.21
CA LEU A 326 -5.32 25.54 -9.17
C LEU A 326 -4.87 24.12 -9.55
N PRO A 327 -5.80 23.19 -9.83
CA PRO A 327 -5.49 21.81 -10.21
C PRO A 327 -4.99 21.71 -11.67
N ILE A 328 -4.01 22.55 -12.01
CA ILE A 328 -3.31 22.60 -13.29
C ILE A 328 -1.85 22.26 -12.98
N GLY A 329 -1.32 21.21 -13.59
CA GLY A 329 0.05 20.80 -13.31
C GLY A 329 0.57 19.68 -14.19
N ILE A 330 1.81 19.29 -13.94
CA ILE A 330 2.41 18.13 -14.60
C ILE A 330 1.73 16.86 -14.05
N PRO A 331 1.28 15.94 -14.92
CA PRO A 331 0.73 14.65 -14.51
C PRO A 331 1.67 13.87 -13.59
N VAL A 332 1.11 13.36 -12.50
CA VAL A 332 1.73 12.47 -11.52
C VAL A 332 1.02 11.13 -11.61
N ILE A 333 1.75 10.12 -12.08
CA ILE A 333 1.26 8.77 -12.31
C ILE A 333 1.36 7.96 -11.02
N GLY A 334 0.31 7.20 -10.70
CA GLY A 334 0.30 6.26 -9.57
C GLY A 334 -0.72 6.62 -8.49
N PRO A 335 -0.67 7.82 -7.89
CA PRO A 335 -1.70 8.25 -6.95
C PRO A 335 -3.06 8.41 -7.65
N PRO A 336 -4.18 8.07 -6.97
CA PRO A 336 -5.51 8.30 -7.52
C PRO A 336 -5.89 9.79 -7.46
N ASN A 337 -6.82 10.21 -8.31
CA ASN A 337 -7.53 11.48 -8.17
C ASN A 337 -8.61 11.34 -7.08
N ALA A 338 -8.20 11.35 -5.82
CA ALA A 338 -9.11 11.26 -4.68
C ALA A 338 -10.06 12.46 -4.52
N GLY A 339 -9.86 13.54 -5.29
CA GLY A 339 -10.65 14.76 -5.22
C GLY A 339 -11.83 14.81 -6.19
N ILE A 340 -11.89 13.93 -7.19
CA ILE A 340 -12.91 13.99 -8.23
C ILE A 340 -14.28 13.53 -7.72
N ALA A 341 -15.28 14.40 -7.83
CA ALA A 341 -16.64 14.16 -7.36
C ALA A 341 -17.49 13.48 -8.45
N LEU A 342 -17.12 12.25 -8.84
CA LEU A 342 -17.75 11.53 -9.96
C LEU A 342 -19.26 11.42 -9.81
N GLY A 343 -19.77 11.00 -8.64
CA GLY A 343 -21.20 10.88 -8.42
C GLY A 343 -21.93 12.21 -8.60
N THR A 344 -21.38 13.31 -8.05
CA THR A 344 -21.95 14.65 -8.27
C THR A 344 -21.95 15.04 -9.75
N ILE A 345 -20.86 14.79 -10.48
CA ILE A 345 -20.77 15.05 -11.93
C ILE A 345 -21.83 14.26 -12.70
N LEU A 346 -21.94 12.96 -12.45
CA LEU A 346 -22.94 12.10 -13.07
C LEU A 346 -24.36 12.54 -12.71
N SER A 347 -24.58 13.08 -11.51
CA SER A 347 -25.90 13.59 -11.11
C SER A 347 -26.41 14.73 -11.99
N PHE A 348 -25.52 15.49 -12.65
CA PHE A 348 -25.91 16.60 -13.55
C PHE A 348 -26.28 16.14 -14.96
N THR A 349 -26.05 14.88 -15.29
CA THR A 349 -26.29 14.35 -16.63
C THR A 349 -27.79 14.21 -16.94
N PRO A 350 -28.20 14.32 -18.22
CA PRO A 350 -29.60 14.10 -18.61
C PRO A 350 -30.19 12.77 -18.14
N LEU A 351 -29.40 11.69 -18.15
CA LEU A 351 -29.84 10.37 -17.69
C LEU A 351 -30.34 10.43 -16.24
N VAL A 352 -29.52 10.97 -15.34
CA VAL A 352 -29.82 11.04 -13.91
C VAL A 352 -30.84 12.13 -13.61
N GLN A 353 -30.80 13.27 -14.32
CA GLN A 353 -31.76 14.36 -14.14
C GLN A 353 -33.19 14.00 -14.56
N ASN A 354 -33.35 13.16 -15.59
CA ASN A 354 -34.66 12.68 -16.04
C ASN A 354 -35.15 11.45 -15.26
N GLY A 355 -34.28 10.84 -14.46
CA GLY A 355 -34.60 9.72 -13.58
C GLY A 355 -35.31 10.13 -12.28
N PRO A 356 -35.62 9.15 -11.42
CA PRO A 356 -36.14 9.40 -10.08
C PRO A 356 -35.24 10.30 -9.23
N GLU A 357 -35.85 11.10 -8.34
CA GLU A 357 -35.10 11.94 -7.40
C GLU A 357 -34.19 11.11 -6.46
N SER A 358 -34.58 9.87 -6.14
CA SER A 358 -33.77 8.94 -5.35
C SER A 358 -32.40 8.70 -5.95
N ASP A 359 -32.33 8.55 -7.28
CA ASP A 359 -31.11 8.17 -7.98
C ASP A 359 -30.15 9.36 -7.96
N ARG A 360 -30.66 10.57 -8.21
CA ARG A 360 -29.91 11.83 -8.04
C ARG A 360 -29.30 11.94 -6.64
N LEU A 361 -30.08 11.67 -5.60
CA LEU A 361 -29.60 11.73 -4.22
C LEU A 361 -28.54 10.65 -3.92
N GLN A 362 -28.66 9.47 -4.53
CA GLN A 362 -27.67 8.40 -4.42
C GLN A 362 -26.35 8.76 -5.09
N TYR A 363 -26.36 9.30 -6.30
CA TYR A 363 -25.15 9.80 -6.96
C TYR A 363 -24.50 10.95 -6.19
N GLN A 364 -25.30 11.90 -5.68
CA GLN A 364 -24.81 13.03 -4.88
C GLN A 364 -24.27 12.62 -3.50
N SER A 365 -24.59 11.42 -3.02
CA SER A 365 -24.06 10.92 -1.74
C SER A 365 -22.65 10.33 -1.87
N TRP A 366 -22.11 10.17 -3.08
CA TRP A 366 -20.76 9.66 -3.28
C TRP A 366 -19.74 10.70 -2.82
N ALA A 367 -18.84 10.28 -1.92
CA ALA A 367 -17.71 11.11 -1.54
C ALA A 367 -16.79 11.36 -2.75
N PRO A 368 -16.02 12.48 -2.78
CA PRO A 368 -14.93 12.65 -3.73
C PRO A 368 -14.00 11.42 -3.75
N GLY A 369 -13.54 11.05 -4.94
CA GLY A 369 -12.76 9.83 -5.16
C GLY A 369 -13.58 8.53 -5.13
N GLY A 370 -14.87 8.59 -4.80
CA GLY A 370 -15.78 7.46 -4.76
C GLY A 370 -16.42 7.16 -6.12
N PHE A 371 -16.44 5.88 -6.49
CA PHE A 371 -17.09 5.38 -7.69
C PHE A 371 -17.72 4.01 -7.43
N ASP A 372 -18.93 3.78 -7.93
CA ASP A 372 -19.57 2.46 -7.87
C ASP A 372 -19.94 1.96 -9.27
N PRO A 373 -19.10 1.14 -9.92
CA PRO A 373 -19.44 0.59 -11.22
C PRO A 373 -20.64 -0.36 -11.16
N ARG A 374 -20.93 -0.97 -9.99
CA ARG A 374 -22.02 -1.94 -9.81
C ARG A 374 -23.37 -1.28 -9.56
N PHE A 375 -23.40 0.04 -9.42
CA PHE A 375 -24.63 0.81 -9.30
C PHE A 375 -25.01 1.49 -10.62
N LEU A 376 -24.19 1.34 -11.67
CA LEU A 376 -24.41 2.01 -12.93
C LEU A 376 -25.60 1.39 -13.69
N PRO A 377 -26.46 2.22 -14.31
CA PRO A 377 -27.63 1.74 -15.03
C PRO A 377 -27.21 0.89 -16.23
N ASN A 378 -28.01 -0.13 -16.50
CA ASN A 378 -27.80 -1.09 -17.59
C ASN A 378 -26.49 -1.89 -17.48
N ASN A 379 -25.90 -1.97 -16.29
CA ASN A 379 -24.85 -2.91 -15.98
C ASN A 379 -25.48 -4.29 -15.67
N PRO A 380 -25.16 -5.40 -16.38
CA PRO A 380 -25.63 -6.75 -16.08
C PRO A 380 -25.33 -7.24 -14.65
N ILE A 381 -24.35 -6.64 -13.97
CA ILE A 381 -24.04 -6.96 -12.58
C ILE A 381 -24.53 -5.90 -11.59
N ASP A 382 -25.46 -5.03 -12.02
CA ASP A 382 -26.13 -4.10 -11.12
C ASP A 382 -26.74 -4.85 -9.94
N ASP A 383 -26.20 -4.62 -8.75
CA ASP A 383 -26.61 -5.31 -7.53
C ASP A 383 -27.70 -4.54 -6.76
N GLY A 384 -28.13 -3.39 -7.29
CA GLY A 384 -29.14 -2.51 -6.71
C GLY A 384 -28.68 -1.81 -5.44
N VAL A 385 -27.37 -1.84 -5.13
CA VAL A 385 -26.80 -1.27 -3.93
C VAL A 385 -25.90 -0.08 -4.27
N ASN A 386 -26.20 1.07 -3.69
CA ASN A 386 -25.32 2.24 -3.76
C ASN A 386 -24.21 2.12 -2.70
N ASN A 387 -23.02 1.67 -3.09
CA ASN A 387 -21.90 1.41 -2.19
C ASN A 387 -20.54 1.74 -2.85
N PRO A 388 -20.28 3.04 -3.13
CA PRO A 388 -19.10 3.49 -3.86
C PRO A 388 -17.82 3.18 -3.09
N SER A 389 -16.78 2.87 -3.84
CA SER A 389 -15.44 2.66 -3.32
C SER A 389 -14.45 3.71 -3.84
N GLN A 390 -13.41 3.95 -3.04
CA GLN A 390 -12.32 4.85 -3.35
C GLN A 390 -11.44 4.27 -4.45
N ILE A 391 -11.09 5.12 -5.40
CA ILE A 391 -10.16 4.78 -6.48
C ILE A 391 -8.79 4.40 -5.87
N PRO A 392 -8.27 3.20 -6.16
CA PRO A 392 -6.99 2.78 -5.61
C PRO A 392 -5.79 3.27 -6.44
N GLN A 393 -4.63 3.20 -5.80
CA GLN A 393 -3.33 3.55 -6.37
C GLN A 393 -2.80 2.52 -7.38
N HIS A 394 -2.00 2.98 -8.34
CA HIS A 394 -1.32 2.18 -9.35
C HIS A 394 0.20 2.19 -9.18
N TRP A 395 0.74 1.29 -8.36
CA TRP A 395 2.19 1.10 -8.26
C TRP A 395 2.59 -0.26 -7.71
N ASN A 396 3.87 -0.59 -7.88
CA ASN A 396 4.54 -1.78 -7.35
C ASN A 396 3.92 -3.10 -7.84
N PHE A 397 3.30 -3.11 -9.02
CA PHE A 397 2.64 -4.29 -9.59
C PHE A 397 3.57 -5.51 -9.65
N MET A 398 4.82 -5.32 -10.07
CA MET A 398 5.81 -6.41 -10.13
C MET A 398 6.17 -6.96 -8.74
N ASP A 399 6.37 -6.08 -7.74
CA ASP A 399 6.70 -6.51 -6.39
C ASP A 399 5.51 -7.16 -5.67
N LEU A 400 4.29 -6.72 -5.96
CA LEU A 400 3.06 -7.37 -5.49
C LEU A 400 2.88 -8.76 -6.11
N ALA A 401 3.10 -8.88 -7.42
CA ALA A 401 3.04 -10.16 -8.12
C ALA A 401 4.07 -11.18 -7.57
N ASP A 402 5.30 -10.73 -7.27
CA ASP A 402 6.34 -11.54 -6.61
C ASP A 402 5.95 -12.07 -5.22
N GLN A 403 4.86 -11.54 -4.64
CA GLN A 403 4.31 -11.95 -3.34
C GLN A 403 3.02 -12.75 -3.48
N ASP A 404 2.70 -13.24 -4.68
CA ASP A 404 1.44 -13.90 -5.02
C ASP A 404 0.22 -13.02 -4.67
N TYR A 405 0.38 -11.69 -4.81
CA TYR A 405 -0.71 -10.73 -4.64
C TYR A 405 -1.33 -10.39 -6.00
N ASP A 406 -2.38 -11.12 -6.35
CA ASP A 406 -3.22 -10.81 -7.51
C ASP A 406 -3.92 -9.46 -7.30
N ILE A 407 -3.94 -8.56 -8.28
CA ILE A 407 -4.49 -7.20 -8.07
C ILE A 407 -5.97 -7.21 -8.43
N THR A 408 -6.75 -7.75 -7.50
CA THR A 408 -8.18 -7.99 -7.63
C THR A 408 -8.88 -7.22 -6.51
N TRP A 409 -9.08 -5.91 -6.68
CA TRP A 409 -9.55 -5.04 -5.59
C TRP A 409 -10.93 -5.45 -5.04
N ILE A 410 -11.83 -5.94 -5.93
CA ILE A 410 -13.12 -6.60 -5.58
C ILE A 410 -13.08 -8.12 -5.82
N GLY A 411 -11.90 -8.72 -6.09
CA GLY A 411 -11.80 -10.18 -6.26
C GLY A 411 -12.67 -10.76 -7.39
N ILE A 412 -13.05 -9.97 -8.40
CA ILE A 412 -13.93 -10.48 -9.47
C ILE A 412 -13.13 -11.24 -10.52
N LEU A 413 -11.89 -10.84 -10.86
CA LEU A 413 -11.12 -11.47 -11.95
C LEU A 413 -9.89 -12.21 -11.40
N HIS A 414 -9.63 -13.43 -11.84
CA HIS A 414 -8.50 -14.26 -11.40
C HIS A 414 -7.26 -13.95 -12.25
N THR A 415 -6.06 -13.99 -11.64
CA THR A 415 -4.81 -14.03 -12.40
C THR A 415 -4.32 -15.49 -12.50
N THR A 416 -3.94 -15.92 -13.69
CA THR A 416 -3.21 -17.18 -13.91
C THR A 416 -1.87 -16.85 -14.58
N ALA A 417 -0.93 -17.80 -14.59
CA ALA A 417 0.39 -17.59 -15.18
C ALA A 417 0.37 -17.28 -16.69
N ASP A 418 -0.75 -17.57 -17.36
CA ASP A 418 -1.06 -17.33 -18.77
C ASP A 418 -2.15 -16.27 -19.01
N ASN A 419 -2.84 -15.82 -17.95
CA ASN A 419 -3.86 -14.78 -17.98
C ASN A 419 -3.27 -13.45 -17.50
N GLU A 420 -3.03 -12.56 -18.45
CA GLU A 420 -2.42 -11.24 -18.27
C GLU A 420 -3.42 -10.21 -17.73
N SER A 421 -4.30 -10.62 -16.82
CA SER A 421 -5.37 -9.83 -16.20
C SER A 421 -4.86 -8.71 -15.27
N LEU A 422 -3.58 -8.34 -15.35
CA LEU A 422 -3.09 -7.11 -14.71
C LEU A 422 -3.68 -5.84 -15.33
N ALA A 423 -4.26 -5.91 -16.54
CA ALA A 423 -5.08 -4.84 -17.09
C ALA A 423 -6.45 -4.68 -16.38
N SER A 424 -6.79 -5.54 -15.41
CA SER A 424 -8.08 -5.57 -14.73
C SER A 424 -8.06 -5.24 -13.23
N GLY A 425 -6.98 -4.64 -12.72
CA GLY A 425 -7.01 -4.00 -11.40
C GLY A 425 -7.12 -2.50 -11.62
N PRO A 426 -8.12 -1.77 -11.09
CA PRO A 426 -9.06 -1.99 -9.97
C PRO A 426 -10.53 -2.06 -10.43
N GLU A 427 -11.54 -1.56 -9.72
CA GLU A 427 -12.96 -1.51 -10.14
C GLU A 427 -13.20 -1.04 -11.59
N CYS A 428 -12.25 -0.32 -12.19
CA CYS A 428 -12.27 -0.01 -13.60
C CYS A 428 -12.29 -1.29 -14.45
N GLY A 429 -11.60 -2.37 -14.06
CA GLY A 429 -11.69 -3.71 -14.64
C GLY A 429 -12.99 -4.46 -14.29
N ILE A 430 -13.96 -3.83 -13.63
CA ILE A 430 -15.36 -4.27 -13.56
C ILE A 430 -16.19 -3.43 -14.53
N ASP A 431 -15.90 -2.15 -14.69
CA ASP A 431 -16.58 -1.26 -15.65
C ASP A 431 -16.18 -1.53 -17.11
N LEU A 432 -14.87 -1.63 -17.33
CA LEU A 432 -14.24 -2.06 -18.57
C LEU A 432 -14.92 -3.36 -19.05
N PRO A 433 -15.05 -4.44 -18.25
CA PRO A 433 -15.78 -5.66 -18.63
C PRO A 433 -17.29 -5.70 -18.37
N LEU A 434 -18.02 -4.67 -17.92
CA LEU A 434 -19.44 -4.85 -17.52
C LEU A 434 -20.40 -3.66 -17.78
N GLY A 435 -20.04 -2.60 -18.50
CA GLY A 435 -21.03 -1.61 -18.98
C GLY A 435 -21.71 -2.05 -20.28
N THR A 436 -23.00 -1.76 -20.46
CA THR A 436 -23.89 -1.95 -21.66
C THR A 436 -23.28 -2.53 -22.96
N ASN A 437 -23.89 -3.54 -23.58
CA ASN A 437 -23.46 -4.18 -24.85
C ASN A 437 -22.32 -5.18 -24.73
N GLY A 438 -22.53 -6.25 -23.97
CA GLY A 438 -21.58 -7.38 -23.96
C GLY A 438 -20.25 -6.96 -23.36
N ALA A 439 -20.20 -6.92 -22.04
CA ALA A 439 -19.02 -6.59 -21.28
C ALA A 439 -18.24 -5.31 -21.59
N TRP A 440 -18.45 -4.45 -22.58
CA TRP A 440 -17.50 -3.33 -22.74
C TRP A 440 -18.09 -2.05 -23.27
N GLY A 441 -19.36 -1.75 -23.02
CA GLY A 441 -19.91 -0.46 -23.46
C GLY A 441 -19.99 -0.35 -24.99
N THR A 442 -19.61 -1.39 -25.75
CA THR A 442 -19.17 -1.30 -27.15
C THR A 442 -19.60 -2.54 -27.95
N PRO A 443 -20.02 -2.36 -29.22
CA PRO A 443 -20.25 -3.47 -30.14
C PRO A 443 -18.93 -4.18 -30.46
N GLY A 444 -18.56 -5.26 -29.75
CA GLY A 444 -17.30 -5.94 -30.10
C GLY A 444 -16.66 -6.87 -29.08
N ALA A 445 -17.07 -6.82 -27.80
CA ALA A 445 -16.29 -7.49 -26.77
C ALA A 445 -16.87 -8.83 -26.29
N ILE A 446 -15.99 -9.82 -26.08
CA ILE A 446 -16.34 -11.21 -25.83
C ILE A 446 -15.86 -11.62 -24.43
N ILE A 447 -16.76 -12.11 -23.57
CA ILE A 447 -16.48 -12.48 -22.15
C ILE A 447 -15.84 -13.86 -21.99
N LYS A 448 -15.93 -14.72 -23.02
CA LYS A 448 -15.70 -16.18 -22.93
C LYS A 448 -14.33 -16.67 -22.47
N ASN A 449 -13.36 -15.79 -22.19
CA ASN A 449 -12.02 -16.16 -21.73
C ASN A 449 -11.61 -15.53 -20.39
N PHE A 450 -12.54 -14.91 -19.64
CA PHE A 450 -12.24 -14.41 -18.29
C PHE A 450 -12.44 -15.49 -17.23
N GLU A 451 -11.41 -15.74 -16.43
CA GLU A 451 -11.55 -16.51 -15.19
C GLU A 451 -11.89 -15.55 -14.04
N PHE A 452 -12.93 -15.85 -13.28
CA PHE A 452 -13.35 -15.04 -12.14
C PHE A 452 -12.65 -15.48 -10.87
N GLY A 453 -12.19 -14.51 -10.07
CA GLY A 453 -11.32 -14.71 -8.92
C GLY A 453 -12.02 -15.36 -7.73
N ASN A 454 -13.08 -14.68 -7.28
CA ASN A 454 -13.92 -15.11 -6.18
C ASN A 454 -14.95 -16.15 -6.64
N THR A 455 -15.54 -16.85 -5.67
CA THR A 455 -16.81 -17.56 -5.91
C THR A 455 -17.91 -16.51 -6.00
N LEU A 456 -18.14 -15.95 -7.18
CA LEU A 456 -19.26 -15.03 -7.39
C LEU A 456 -20.58 -15.80 -7.23
N PRO A 457 -21.66 -15.11 -6.82
CA PRO A 457 -22.98 -15.71 -6.88
C PRO A 457 -23.30 -16.20 -8.30
N GLN A 458 -23.97 -17.35 -8.41
CA GLN A 458 -24.31 -17.94 -9.72
C GLN A 458 -25.07 -16.96 -10.63
N TRP A 459 -25.94 -16.13 -10.05
CA TRP A 459 -26.71 -15.14 -10.82
C TRP A 459 -25.82 -14.15 -11.58
N VAL A 460 -24.62 -13.84 -11.08
CA VAL A 460 -23.68 -12.97 -11.78
C VAL A 460 -23.27 -13.64 -13.08
N PHE A 461 -22.79 -14.88 -13.00
CA PHE A 461 -22.44 -15.66 -14.20
C PHE A 461 -23.62 -15.80 -15.16
N ASP A 462 -24.82 -16.07 -14.64
CA ASP A 462 -26.03 -16.19 -15.46
C ASP A 462 -26.36 -14.86 -16.18
N ALA A 463 -26.21 -13.71 -15.50
CA ALA A 463 -26.43 -12.39 -16.07
C ALA A 463 -25.40 -12.06 -17.15
N LEU A 464 -24.14 -12.45 -16.95
CA LEU A 464 -23.09 -12.32 -17.97
C LEU A 464 -23.35 -13.19 -19.19
N ASP A 465 -23.78 -14.43 -18.99
CA ASP A 465 -24.14 -15.35 -20.08
C ASP A 465 -25.31 -14.79 -20.91
N VAL A 466 -26.31 -14.19 -20.26
CA VAL A 466 -27.43 -13.53 -20.96
C VAL A 466 -26.94 -12.31 -21.75
N ALA A 467 -26.15 -11.43 -21.12
CA ALA A 467 -25.60 -10.25 -21.78
C ALA A 467 -24.77 -10.61 -23.03
N GLU A 468 -23.94 -11.66 -22.95
CA GLU A 468 -23.16 -12.19 -24.07
C GLU A 468 -24.04 -12.74 -25.21
N ILE A 469 -25.24 -13.24 -24.92
CA ILE A 469 -26.18 -13.79 -25.91
C ILE A 469 -27.04 -12.70 -26.57
N GLU A 470 -27.57 -11.77 -25.77
CA GLU A 470 -28.50 -10.74 -26.22
C GLU A 470 -27.77 -9.60 -26.95
N GLU A 471 -26.52 -9.34 -26.59
CA GLU A 471 -25.68 -8.27 -27.14
C GLU A 471 -24.27 -8.82 -27.46
N PRO A 472 -24.13 -9.81 -28.37
CA PRO A 472 -22.87 -10.48 -28.63
C PRO A 472 -21.85 -9.50 -29.18
N GLY A 473 -20.71 -9.39 -28.51
CA GLY A 473 -19.55 -8.67 -29.04
C GLY A 473 -19.21 -9.16 -30.44
N ILE A 474 -19.15 -8.26 -31.42
CA ILE A 474 -18.74 -8.62 -32.78
C ILE A 474 -17.23 -8.89 -32.79
N GLY A 475 -16.84 -10.10 -33.17
CA GLY A 475 -15.45 -10.39 -33.54
C GLY A 475 -15.28 -11.68 -34.33
N THR A 476 -15.54 -11.66 -35.65
CA THR A 476 -14.89 -12.52 -36.68
C THR A 476 -15.14 -12.09 -38.15
N GLU A 477 -16.03 -11.13 -38.44
CA GLU A 477 -16.32 -10.70 -39.82
C GLU A 477 -15.37 -9.57 -40.31
N PRO A 478 -14.85 -9.60 -41.55
CA PRO A 478 -13.93 -8.57 -42.05
C PRO A 478 -14.60 -7.21 -42.27
N GLY A 479 -14.23 -6.20 -41.46
CA GLY A 479 -14.42 -4.79 -41.84
C GLY A 479 -14.96 -3.81 -40.78
N VAL A 480 -15.28 -4.21 -39.54
CA VAL A 480 -15.79 -3.27 -38.51
C VAL A 480 -15.40 -3.63 -37.06
N VAL A 481 -15.15 -2.55 -36.29
CA VAL A 481 -15.10 -2.29 -34.82
C VAL A 481 -13.76 -2.40 -34.05
N GLN A 482 -13.58 -1.46 -33.12
CA GLN A 482 -12.42 -1.21 -32.24
C GLN A 482 -12.26 -2.36 -31.23
N GLU A 483 -11.51 -3.39 -31.59
CA GLU A 483 -11.20 -4.50 -30.69
C GLU A 483 -10.24 -4.06 -29.57
N VAL A 484 -10.62 -4.31 -28.31
CA VAL A 484 -9.68 -4.40 -27.19
C VAL A 484 -8.81 -5.63 -27.39
N THR A 485 -7.71 -5.47 -28.11
CA THR A 485 -6.81 -6.60 -28.41
C THR A 485 -6.00 -7.01 -27.18
N ARG A 486 -5.61 -8.29 -27.12
CA ARG A 486 -4.65 -8.77 -26.12
C ARG A 486 -3.38 -7.92 -26.09
N ASP A 487 -2.89 -7.49 -27.25
CA ASP A 487 -1.67 -6.68 -27.36
C ASP A 487 -1.84 -5.30 -26.70
N LYS A 488 -3.00 -4.65 -26.83
CA LYS A 488 -3.30 -3.40 -26.11
C LYS A 488 -3.30 -3.61 -24.59
N LEU A 489 -3.91 -4.70 -24.10
CA LEU A 489 -3.93 -5.02 -22.67
C LEU A 489 -2.53 -5.34 -22.13
N LEU A 490 -1.71 -6.01 -22.94
CA LEU A 490 -0.31 -6.29 -22.64
C LEU A 490 0.54 -5.03 -22.54
N ASP A 491 0.35 -4.09 -23.46
CA ASP A 491 1.01 -2.79 -23.44
C ASP A 491 0.54 -1.99 -22.21
N LEU A 492 -0.76 -1.95 -21.90
CA LEU A 492 -1.28 -1.28 -20.70
C LEU A 492 -0.68 -1.87 -19.41
N LYS A 493 -0.66 -3.20 -19.31
CA LYS A 493 0.02 -3.94 -18.24
C LYS A 493 1.49 -3.56 -18.14
N ALA A 494 2.20 -3.48 -19.28
CA ALA A 494 3.59 -3.05 -19.34
C ALA A 494 3.80 -1.73 -18.61
N PHE A 495 2.94 -0.76 -18.96
CA PHE A 495 2.99 0.56 -18.39
C PHE A 495 2.70 0.55 -16.89
N MET A 496 1.67 -0.16 -16.44
CA MET A 496 1.36 -0.28 -15.00
C MET A 496 2.51 -0.92 -14.21
N GLU A 497 3.21 -1.89 -14.79
CA GLU A 497 4.43 -2.50 -14.22
C GLU A 497 5.65 -1.57 -14.23
N SER A 498 5.59 -0.41 -14.88
CA SER A 498 6.65 0.60 -14.84
C SER A 498 6.54 1.56 -13.65
N ILE A 499 5.42 1.52 -12.90
CA ILE A 499 5.13 2.50 -11.85
C ILE A 499 5.54 1.95 -10.47
N VAL A 500 6.42 2.68 -9.79
CA VAL A 500 6.81 2.41 -8.40
C VAL A 500 6.16 3.41 -7.44
N SER A 501 5.91 3.00 -6.21
CA SER A 501 5.36 3.89 -5.19
C SER A 501 6.32 5.04 -4.91
N PRO A 502 5.84 6.23 -4.53
CA PRO A 502 6.70 7.34 -4.11
C PRO A 502 7.60 6.99 -2.92
N ALA A 503 8.62 7.83 -2.69
CA ALA A 503 9.40 7.78 -1.46
C ALA A 503 8.51 8.15 -0.25
N PRO A 504 8.79 7.61 0.96
CA PRO A 504 8.07 7.97 2.18
C PRO A 504 8.04 9.48 2.44
N LEU A 505 6.96 9.98 3.04
CA LEU A 505 6.88 11.36 3.51
C LEU A 505 7.82 11.59 4.71
N ALA A 506 7.95 12.83 5.16
CA ALA A 506 8.64 13.13 6.41
C ALA A 506 7.94 12.47 7.62
N PHE A 507 8.71 11.82 8.49
CA PHE A 507 8.23 11.16 9.71
C PHE A 507 9.24 11.36 10.86
N ASN A 508 8.78 11.14 12.10
CA ASN A 508 9.63 11.09 13.27
C ASN A 508 10.24 9.68 13.42
N GLU A 509 11.53 9.54 13.11
CA GLU A 509 12.20 8.23 13.10
C GLU A 509 12.11 7.46 14.42
N ALA A 510 12.28 8.14 15.56
CA ALA A 510 12.24 7.47 16.87
C ALA A 510 10.84 6.93 17.19
N GLN A 511 9.79 7.68 16.82
CA GLN A 511 8.42 7.21 16.94
C GLN A 511 8.09 6.13 15.92
N ALA A 512 8.58 6.23 14.69
CA ALA A 512 8.41 5.21 13.66
C ALA A 512 9.10 3.88 14.04
N GLU A 513 10.28 3.91 14.67
CA GLU A 513 10.91 2.70 15.23
C GLU A 513 10.01 2.08 16.33
N ALA A 514 9.46 2.88 17.23
CA ALA A 514 8.50 2.39 18.23
C ALA A 514 7.21 1.84 17.59
N GLY A 515 6.72 2.48 16.53
CA GLY A 515 5.57 2.04 15.75
C GLY A 515 5.82 0.72 15.04
N TRP A 516 7.00 0.54 14.45
CA TRP A 516 7.45 -0.73 13.86
C TRP A 516 7.45 -1.86 14.89
N GLU A 517 7.95 -1.59 16.10
CA GLU A 517 7.95 -2.56 17.20
C GLU A 517 6.53 -2.99 17.61
N LEU A 518 5.57 -2.07 17.57
CA LEU A 518 4.15 -2.32 17.83
C LEU A 518 3.50 -3.09 16.66
N PHE A 519 3.72 -2.65 15.43
CA PHE A 519 3.14 -3.21 14.20
C PHE A 519 3.44 -4.70 14.04
N TYR A 520 4.69 -5.11 14.27
CA TYR A 520 5.13 -6.51 14.26
C TYR A 520 5.05 -7.19 15.63
N GLY A 521 4.37 -6.57 16.60
CA GLY A 521 4.31 -6.99 17.98
C GLY A 521 2.92 -6.81 18.58
N LYS A 522 2.81 -5.93 19.57
CA LYS A 522 1.60 -5.75 20.40
C LYS A 522 0.37 -5.40 19.56
N ALA A 523 0.50 -4.54 18.55
CA ALA A 523 -0.61 -4.09 17.72
C ALA A 523 -1.09 -5.15 16.70
N ASN A 524 -0.27 -6.18 16.42
CA ASN A 524 -0.63 -7.33 15.61
C ASN A 524 -1.04 -7.00 14.15
N CYS A 525 -0.69 -5.82 13.64
CA CYS A 525 -1.01 -5.37 12.26
C CYS A 525 -0.43 -6.33 11.19
N ALA A 526 0.77 -6.86 11.44
CA ALA A 526 1.43 -7.82 10.55
C ALA A 526 0.72 -9.19 10.44
N SER A 527 -0.34 -9.45 11.21
CA SER A 527 -1.17 -10.65 11.07
C SER A 527 -1.99 -10.66 9.76
N CYS A 528 -2.34 -9.46 9.28
CA CYS A 528 -3.01 -9.24 7.99
C CYS A 528 -2.00 -8.73 6.96
N HIS A 529 -1.19 -7.73 7.30
CA HIS A 529 -0.16 -7.14 6.43
C HIS A 529 1.14 -7.94 6.48
N ALA A 530 1.04 -9.21 6.08
CA ALA A 530 2.02 -10.25 6.37
C ALA A 530 3.12 -10.42 5.31
N SER A 531 3.07 -9.66 4.21
CA SER A 531 4.07 -9.63 3.16
C SER A 531 4.92 -8.35 3.25
N ALA A 532 6.07 -8.31 2.60
CA ALA A 532 7.02 -7.22 2.77
C ALA A 532 6.69 -5.97 1.92
N GLU A 533 5.68 -6.06 1.05
CA GLU A 533 4.93 -4.89 0.53
C GLU A 533 3.79 -4.45 1.47
N GLY A 534 3.61 -5.14 2.60
CA GLY A 534 2.48 -4.93 3.51
C GLY A 534 1.16 -5.53 3.01
N ALA A 535 1.17 -6.23 1.88
CA ALA A 535 -0.01 -6.91 1.33
C ALA A 535 -0.18 -8.33 1.92
N ARG A 536 -1.17 -9.08 1.42
CA ARG A 536 -1.32 -10.53 1.72
C ARG A 536 -1.64 -11.35 0.47
N GLY A 537 -0.64 -12.07 -0.05
CA GLY A 537 -0.82 -12.99 -1.18
C GLY A 537 -1.30 -14.40 -0.80
N LYS A 538 -1.54 -15.25 -1.82
CA LYS A 538 -2.11 -16.60 -1.70
C LYS A 538 -1.27 -17.52 -0.81
N SER A 539 0.06 -17.41 -0.85
CA SER A 539 0.99 -18.33 -0.17
C SER A 539 1.33 -18.00 1.28
N ALA A 540 0.81 -16.89 1.84
CA ALA A 540 1.21 -16.35 3.15
C ALA A 540 0.95 -17.29 4.37
N ARG A 541 0.31 -18.45 4.19
CA ARG A 541 0.18 -19.53 5.20
C ARG A 541 0.62 -20.93 4.75
N GLY A 542 1.22 -21.08 3.57
CA GLY A 542 1.61 -22.39 3.02
C GLY A 542 0.41 -23.32 2.71
N ASP A 543 -0.79 -22.76 2.61
CA ASP A 543 -2.00 -23.45 2.20
C ASP A 543 -2.35 -22.99 0.78
N THR A 544 -1.94 -23.77 -0.22
CA THR A 544 -2.23 -23.53 -1.64
C THR A 544 -3.61 -24.05 -2.05
N THR A 545 -4.44 -24.50 -1.10
CA THR A 545 -5.73 -25.17 -1.36
C THR A 545 -6.95 -24.30 -1.05
N LYS A 546 -6.75 -23.09 -0.52
CA LYS A 546 -7.82 -22.11 -0.30
C LYS A 546 -7.67 -20.97 -1.30
N ASN A 547 -8.72 -20.74 -2.06
CA ASN A 547 -8.81 -19.64 -3.01
C ASN A 547 -8.63 -18.29 -2.26
N GLU A 548 -7.72 -17.49 -2.80
CA GLU A 548 -7.58 -16.03 -2.63
C GLU A 548 -7.28 -15.47 -1.22
N GLY A 549 -7.03 -14.16 -1.15
CA GLY A 549 -6.53 -13.46 0.06
C GLY A 549 -7.45 -13.56 1.29
N ILE A 550 -7.09 -12.92 2.42
CA ILE A 550 -8.12 -12.68 3.45
C ILE A 550 -8.93 -11.48 2.99
N TYR A 551 -10.22 -11.70 2.79
CA TYR A 551 -11.21 -10.66 2.58
C TYR A 551 -11.87 -10.28 3.91
N PHE A 552 -12.14 -8.99 4.08
CA PHE A 552 -12.79 -8.46 5.28
C PHE A 552 -14.00 -7.62 4.92
N THR A 553 -15.06 -7.73 5.71
CA THR A 553 -16.29 -6.94 5.54
C THR A 553 -16.52 -5.96 6.68
N ASN A 554 -15.72 -5.99 7.74
CA ASN A 554 -16.02 -5.28 8.99
C ASN A 554 -14.89 -4.36 9.46
N ILE A 555 -14.10 -3.83 8.52
CA ILE A 555 -12.98 -2.91 8.83
C ILE A 555 -13.44 -1.46 8.92
N THR A 556 -14.47 -1.07 8.18
CA THR A 556 -15.12 0.24 8.21
C THR A 556 -16.29 0.23 9.19
N GLU A 557 -16.83 1.39 9.56
CA GLU A 557 -18.02 1.46 10.44
C GLU A 557 -19.26 0.89 9.75
N ASN A 558 -19.41 1.22 8.47
CA ASN A 558 -20.46 0.67 7.62
C ASN A 558 -19.91 -0.53 6.87
N GLU A 559 -20.49 -1.70 7.11
CA GLU A 559 -20.12 -2.90 6.37
C GLU A 559 -20.49 -2.74 4.88
N PRO A 560 -19.62 -3.18 3.95
CA PRO A 560 -19.92 -3.13 2.54
C PRO A 560 -21.10 -4.06 2.22
N GLN A 561 -21.96 -3.61 1.32
CA GLN A 561 -23.15 -4.29 0.87
C GLN A 561 -23.01 -4.74 -0.60
N GLY A 562 -24.01 -5.47 -1.10
CA GLY A 562 -24.02 -5.95 -2.49
C GLY A 562 -22.85 -6.89 -2.79
N LEU A 563 -22.30 -6.79 -3.99
CA LEU A 563 -21.11 -7.55 -4.41
C LEU A 563 -19.86 -7.14 -3.62
N LEU A 564 -19.78 -5.90 -3.10
CA LEU A 564 -18.67 -5.50 -2.21
C LEU A 564 -18.70 -6.26 -0.88
N GLY A 565 -19.89 -6.71 -0.45
CA GLY A 565 -20.10 -7.50 0.77
C GLY A 565 -19.48 -8.90 0.71
N LEU A 566 -18.97 -9.34 -0.44
CA LEU A 566 -18.13 -10.55 -0.55
C LEU A 566 -16.77 -10.36 0.14
N GLY A 567 -16.36 -9.10 0.31
CA GLY A 567 -15.26 -8.66 1.17
C GLY A 567 -14.14 -7.94 0.44
N ILE A 568 -13.37 -7.17 1.22
CA ILE A 568 -12.29 -6.29 0.75
C ILE A 568 -10.94 -6.95 0.98
N LYS A 569 -10.09 -6.96 -0.05
CA LYS A 569 -8.74 -7.51 0.04
C LYS A 569 -7.82 -6.60 0.86
N VAL A 570 -6.91 -7.18 1.62
CA VAL A 570 -5.87 -6.41 2.35
C VAL A 570 -4.93 -5.71 1.38
N PRO A 571 -4.90 -4.37 1.31
CA PRO A 571 -4.03 -3.66 0.38
C PRO A 571 -2.56 -3.70 0.81
N GLY A 572 -1.66 -3.47 -0.15
CA GLY A 572 -0.27 -3.14 0.14
C GLY A 572 -0.16 -1.81 0.87
N LEU A 573 0.89 -1.64 1.69
CA LEU A 573 1.08 -0.46 2.53
C LEU A 573 2.15 0.51 2.02
N ARG A 574 2.82 0.20 0.92
CA ARG A 574 3.85 1.10 0.37
C ARG A 574 3.24 2.30 -0.33
N GLY A 575 3.79 3.48 -0.06
CA GLY A 575 3.26 4.74 -0.57
C GLY A 575 1.92 5.15 0.05
N LEU A 576 1.51 4.51 1.16
CA LEU A 576 0.22 4.72 1.80
C LEU A 576 -0.04 6.19 2.12
N ALA A 577 1.00 6.95 2.49
CA ALA A 577 0.85 8.36 2.83
C ALA A 577 0.33 9.26 1.67
N PHE A 578 0.26 8.73 0.44
CA PHE A 578 -0.23 9.42 -0.76
C PHE A 578 -1.61 8.96 -1.22
N THR A 579 -2.30 8.13 -0.44
CA THR A 579 -3.59 7.53 -0.83
C THR A 579 -4.74 7.93 0.08
N ALA A 580 -4.64 9.08 0.78
CA ALA A 580 -5.76 9.60 1.53
C ALA A 580 -6.89 10.08 0.58
N PRO A 581 -8.17 9.94 0.96
CA PRO A 581 -8.66 9.30 2.18
C PRO A 581 -8.54 7.77 2.12
N TYR A 582 -8.52 7.14 3.29
CA TYR A 582 -8.23 5.72 3.48
C TYR A 582 -9.49 4.86 3.61
N PHE A 583 -9.27 3.55 3.55
CA PHE A 583 -10.27 2.49 3.41
C PHE A 583 -10.95 2.50 2.04
N HIS A 584 -11.69 1.41 1.78
CA HIS A 584 -12.39 1.26 0.52
C HIS A 584 -13.51 2.30 0.35
N ASP A 585 -14.05 2.87 1.43
CA ASP A 585 -15.16 3.84 1.38
C ASP A 585 -14.70 5.30 1.61
N GLY A 586 -13.42 5.52 1.88
CA GLY A 586 -12.88 6.85 2.18
C GLY A 586 -13.27 7.39 3.56
N SER A 587 -13.79 6.53 4.45
CA SER A 587 -14.29 6.95 5.78
C SER A 587 -13.21 7.49 6.72
N ALA A 588 -11.93 7.24 6.45
CA ALA A 588 -10.81 7.74 7.25
C ALA A 588 -10.02 8.81 6.49
N ALA A 589 -10.04 10.06 6.96
CA ALA A 589 -9.33 11.15 6.30
C ALA A 589 -7.80 11.10 6.54
N THR A 590 -7.38 10.54 7.66
CA THR A 590 -5.97 10.51 8.09
C THR A 590 -5.53 9.11 8.52
N LEU A 591 -4.21 8.87 8.54
CA LEU A 591 -3.65 7.65 9.13
C LEU A 591 -4.00 7.51 10.63
N GLY A 592 -4.24 8.63 11.31
CA GLY A 592 -4.72 8.64 12.70
C GLY A 592 -6.09 7.98 12.81
N ASP A 593 -7.02 8.39 11.95
CA ASP A 593 -8.38 7.84 11.89
C ASP A 593 -8.35 6.34 11.55
N VAL A 594 -7.43 5.91 10.68
CA VAL A 594 -7.20 4.49 10.38
C VAL A 594 -6.80 3.72 11.65
N VAL A 595 -5.79 4.20 12.39
CA VAL A 595 -5.32 3.54 13.61
C VAL A 595 -6.38 3.57 14.71
N GLU A 596 -7.14 4.66 14.84
CA GLU A 596 -8.27 4.76 15.77
C GLU A 596 -9.32 3.69 15.45
N ARG A 597 -9.73 3.57 14.18
CA ARG A 597 -10.69 2.55 13.73
C ARG A 597 -10.21 1.14 14.04
N TYR A 598 -8.96 0.81 13.71
CA TYR A 598 -8.37 -0.49 14.00
C TYR A 598 -8.24 -0.79 15.49
N THR A 599 -8.06 0.23 16.33
CA THR A 599 -7.98 0.07 17.78
C THR A 599 -9.33 0.14 18.48
N SER A 600 -10.44 0.22 17.74
CA SER A 600 -11.78 0.13 18.32
C SER A 600 -12.05 -1.29 18.84
N PRO A 601 -12.94 -1.45 19.84
CA PRO A 601 -13.36 -2.78 20.32
C PRO A 601 -14.01 -3.66 19.24
N ASP A 602 -14.46 -3.08 18.13
CA ASP A 602 -15.14 -3.81 17.05
C ASP A 602 -14.17 -4.60 16.16
N ILE A 603 -12.87 -4.29 16.23
CA ILE A 603 -11.81 -5.03 15.51
C ILE A 603 -10.91 -5.73 16.54
N PRO A 604 -11.34 -6.88 17.10
CA PRO A 604 -10.64 -7.56 18.20
C PRO A 604 -9.26 -8.13 17.82
N GLN A 605 -8.90 -8.14 16.53
CA GLN A 605 -7.60 -8.58 16.03
C GLN A 605 -6.47 -7.62 16.43
N VAL A 606 -6.80 -6.35 16.71
CA VAL A 606 -5.89 -5.32 17.20
C VAL A 606 -6.33 -4.94 18.61
N PRO A 607 -5.41 -4.84 19.60
CA PRO A 607 -5.83 -4.53 20.96
C PRO A 607 -6.40 -3.12 21.09
N SER A 608 -7.60 -3.01 21.66
CA SER A 608 -8.21 -1.71 22.03
C SER A 608 -7.57 -1.04 23.25
N THR A 609 -6.44 -1.57 23.73
CA THR A 609 -5.69 -1.07 24.89
C THR A 609 -4.39 -0.38 24.49
N LEU A 610 -4.23 -0.05 23.21
CA LEU A 610 -3.11 0.78 22.76
C LEU A 610 -3.29 2.22 23.24
N THR A 611 -2.26 2.79 23.86
CA THR A 611 -2.31 4.19 24.32
C THR A 611 -2.25 5.16 23.14
N ALA A 612 -2.62 6.41 23.35
CA ALA A 612 -2.53 7.45 22.32
C ALA A 612 -1.09 7.58 21.76
N GLU A 613 -0.08 7.44 22.61
CA GLU A 613 1.33 7.48 22.20
C GLU A 613 1.71 6.26 21.35
N GLU A 614 1.20 5.07 21.69
CA GLU A 614 1.40 3.86 20.89
C GLU A 614 0.72 3.98 19.52
N GLN A 615 -0.50 4.54 19.47
CA GLN A 615 -1.21 4.79 18.22
C GLN A 615 -0.47 5.80 17.34
N ALA A 616 -0.02 6.92 17.92
CA ALA A 616 0.78 7.93 17.20
C ALA A 616 2.11 7.34 16.67
N ALA A 617 2.76 6.46 17.43
CA ALA A 617 3.96 5.77 16.97
C ALA A 617 3.69 4.89 15.74
N ILE A 618 2.56 4.16 15.72
CA ILE A 618 2.15 3.36 14.55
C ILE A 618 1.90 4.26 13.34
N VAL A 619 1.27 5.43 13.52
CA VAL A 619 1.08 6.41 12.44
C VAL A 619 2.42 6.85 11.85
N GLU A 620 3.42 7.17 12.67
CA GLU A 620 4.75 7.54 12.19
C GLU A 620 5.45 6.38 11.45
N TYR A 621 5.23 5.13 11.86
CA TYR A 621 5.70 3.98 11.11
C TYR A 621 4.99 3.86 9.74
N MET A 622 3.67 4.06 9.70
CA MET A 622 2.90 4.01 8.44
C MET A 622 3.33 5.11 7.45
N LYS A 623 3.75 6.29 7.93
CA LYS A 623 4.35 7.34 7.09
C LYS A 623 5.70 6.95 6.48
N SER A 624 6.40 5.99 7.09
CA SER A 624 7.72 5.51 6.63
C SER A 624 7.65 4.43 5.55
N LEU A 625 6.45 3.96 5.20
CA LEU A 625 6.18 2.92 4.20
C LEU A 625 5.83 3.53 2.84
#